data_AF-A0A7C3WP32-F1
#
_entry.id   AF-A0A7C3WP32-F1
#
_cell.length_a   1.000
_cell.length_b   1.000
_cell.length_c   1.000
_cell.angle_alpha   90.00
_cell.angle_beta   90.00
_cell.angle_gamma   90.00
#
_symmetry.space_group_name_H-M   'P 1'
#
loop_
_entity.id
_entity.type
_entity.pdbx_description
1 polymer ?
#
loop_
_entity_poly.entity_id
_entity_poly.type
_entity_poly.pdbx_seq_one_letter_code
_entity_poly.pdbx_strand_id
1 'polypeptide(L)'
;MAAYAVALLAAVYLGLLTSISPCPLATNIAAISYVGRRVGQPRAVLWAGLLYTLGRAVVYLLLAVAITNLALSMTGLSLALQKSV
;
A
#
# COMPACT_ATOMS: atom_id res chain seq x y z
N MET A 1 -11.74 23.57 13.48
CA MET A 1 -12.67 22.97 12.48
C MET A 1 -12.05 22.85 11.08
N ALA A 2 -11.52 23.93 10.48
CA ALA A 2 -10.97 23.89 9.12
C ALA A 2 -9.84 22.87 8.89
N ALA A 3 -8.95 22.67 9.88
CA ALA A 3 -7.85 21.70 9.77
C ALA A 3 -8.31 20.26 9.56
N TYR A 4 -9.40 19.82 10.22
CA TYR A 4 -9.95 18.48 10.04
C TYR A 4 -10.59 18.30 8.67
N ALA A 5 -11.27 19.33 8.16
CA ALA A 5 -11.83 19.29 6.81
C ALA A 5 -10.74 19.18 5.74
N VAL A 6 -9.63 19.92 5.89
CA VAL A 6 -8.46 19.82 5.00
C VAL A 6 -7.81 18.44 5.09
N ALA A 7 -7.65 17.88 6.29
CA ALA A 7 -7.10 16.53 6.47
C ALA A 7 -7.97 15.45 5.81
N LEU A 8 -9.30 15.56 5.93
CA LEU A 8 -10.23 14.65 5.26
C LEU A 8 -10.16 14.77 3.74
N LEU A 9 -10.13 15.99 3.21
CA LEU A 9 -9.98 16.25 1.78
C LEU A 9 -8.66 15.69 1.24
N ALA A 10 -7.56 15.90 1.97
CA ALA A 10 -6.25 15.39 1.60
C ALA A 10 -6.21 13.85 1.64
N ALA A 11 -6.80 13.22 2.66
CA ALA A 11 -6.87 11.76 2.76
C ALA A 11 -7.68 11.13 1.62
N VAL A 12 -8.82 11.72 1.27
CA VAL A 12 -9.65 11.27 0.13
C VAL A 12 -8.90 11.45 -1.18
N TYR A 13 -8.24 12.60 -1.37
CA TYR A 13 -7.48 12.90 -2.58
C TYR A 13 -6.26 11.97 -2.76
N LEU A 14 -5.49 11.76 -1.69
CA LEU A 14 -4.38 10.81 -1.66
C LEU A 14 -4.87 9.38 -1.95
N GLY A 15 -5.97 8.96 -1.33
CA GLY A 15 -6.59 7.65 -1.57
C GLY A 15 -6.95 7.44 -3.03
N LEU A 16 -7.55 8.45 -3.66
CA LEU A 16 -7.92 8.44 -5.08
C LEU A 16 -6.68 8.32 -5.99
N LEU A 17 -5.65 9.13 -5.74
CA LEU A 17 -4.38 9.06 -6.48
C LEU A 17 -3.70 7.70 -6.34
N THR A 18 -3.70 7.09 -5.15
CA THR A 18 -3.17 5.74 -4.97
C THR A 18 -3.98 4.68 -5.71
N SER A 19 -5.30 4.81 -5.87
CA SER A 19 -6.08 3.83 -6.63
C SER A 19 -5.84 3.90 -8.14
N ILE A 20 -5.60 5.11 -8.67
CA ILE A 20 -5.38 5.35 -10.12
C ILE A 20 -3.94 5.00 -10.54
N SER A 21 -3.02 4.90 -9.57
CA SER A 21 -1.61 4.59 -9.84
C SER A 21 -1.45 3.24 -10.58
N PRO A 22 -0.62 3.15 -11.64
CA PRO A 22 -0.56 1.98 -12.50
C PRO A 22 -0.13 0.69 -11.78
N CYS A 23 0.63 0.77 -10.68
CA CYS A 23 1.06 -0.40 -9.92
C CYS A 23 -0.07 -1.09 -9.11
N PRO A 24 -0.94 -0.39 -8.34
CA PRO A 24 -2.10 -1.01 -7.73
C PRO A 24 -3.25 -1.28 -8.70
N LEU A 25 -3.40 -0.45 -9.74
CA LEU A 25 -4.46 -0.64 -10.73
C LEU A 25 -4.26 -1.93 -11.54
N ALA A 26 -3.03 -2.20 -12.02
CA ALA A 26 -2.73 -3.41 -12.79
C ALA A 26 -2.96 -4.70 -12.00
N THR A 27 -2.62 -4.71 -10.70
CA THR A 27 -2.83 -5.88 -9.85
C THR A 27 -4.30 -6.11 -9.50
N ASN A 28 -5.08 -5.05 -9.31
CA ASN A 28 -6.53 -5.15 -9.13
C ASN A 28 -7.23 -5.66 -10.42
N ILE A 29 -6.82 -5.18 -11.60
CA ILE A 29 -7.33 -5.66 -12.90
C ILE A 29 -6.98 -7.14 -13.11
N ALA A 30 -5.75 -7.56 -12.78
CA ALA A 30 -5.35 -8.97 -12.86
C ALA A 30 -6.21 -9.86 -11.94
N ALA A 31 -6.49 -9.41 -10.71
CA ALA A 31 -7.35 -10.12 -9.78
C ALA A 31 -8.80 -10.23 -10.30
N ILE A 32 -9.37 -9.15 -10.82
CA ILE A 32 -10.72 -9.14 -11.40
C ILE A 32 -10.80 -10.01 -12.65
N SER A 33 -9.76 -10.02 -13.49
CA SER A 33 -9.70 -10.87 -14.70
C SER A 33 -9.57 -12.35 -14.35
N TYR A 34 -8.86 -12.68 -13.26
CA TYR A 34 -8.78 -14.06 -12.72
C TYR A 34 -10.12 -14.51 -12.12
N VAL A 35 -10.77 -13.64 -11.35
CA VAL A 35 -12.09 -13.86 -10.73
C VAL A 35 -13.18 -13.98 -11.79
N GLY A 36 -13.18 -13.12 -12.81
CA GLY A 36 -14.12 -13.10 -13.92
C GLY A 36 -14.02 -14.31 -14.85
N ARG A 37 -12.92 -15.09 -14.80
CA ARG A 37 -12.85 -16.39 -15.49
C ARG A 37 -13.54 -17.53 -14.72
N ARG A 38 -13.81 -17.38 -13.42
CA ARG A 38 -14.45 -18.40 -12.56
C ARG A 38 -15.81 -17.96 -12.01
N VAL A 39 -16.59 -17.22 -12.81
CA VAL A 39 -17.92 -16.70 -12.42
C VAL A 39 -18.91 -17.78 -11.98
N GLY A 40 -18.66 -19.05 -12.34
CA GLY A 40 -19.48 -20.19 -11.91
C GLY A 40 -19.32 -20.62 -10.44
N GLN A 41 -18.33 -20.12 -9.69
CA GLN A 41 -18.09 -20.53 -8.29
C GLN A 41 -17.77 -19.33 -7.37
N PRO A 42 -18.78 -18.70 -6.74
CA PRO A 42 -18.59 -17.51 -5.91
C PRO A 42 -17.71 -17.73 -4.68
N ARG A 43 -17.65 -18.97 -4.15
CA ARG A 43 -16.80 -19.33 -3.01
C ARG A 43 -15.30 -19.24 -3.36
N ALA A 44 -14.91 -19.64 -4.56
CA ALA A 44 -13.52 -19.58 -5.01
C ALA A 44 -13.06 -18.12 -5.21
N VAL A 45 -13.97 -17.27 -5.69
CA VAL A 45 -13.75 -15.82 -5.85
C VAL A 45 -13.51 -15.15 -4.50
N LEU A 46 -14.35 -15.43 -3.50
CA LEU A 46 -14.20 -14.90 -2.15
C LEU A 46 -12.86 -15.30 -1.51
N TRP A 47 -12.48 -16.58 -1.63
CA TRP A 47 -11.19 -17.06 -1.13
C TRP A 47 -9.99 -16.40 -1.83
N ALA A 48 -10.03 -16.24 -3.15
CA ALA A 48 -8.98 -15.57 -3.90
C ALA A 48 -8.82 -14.10 -3.50
N GLY A 49 -9.93 -13.38 -3.31
CA GLY A 49 -9.93 -11.99 -2.84
C GLY A 49 -9.40 -11.84 -1.40
N LEU A 50 -9.80 -12.75 -0.49
CA LEU A 50 -9.29 -12.80 0.88
C LEU A 50 -7.78 -13.06 0.91
N LEU A 51 -7.30 -14.03 0.13
CA LEU A 51 -5.87 -14.34 0.06
C LEU A 51 -5.06 -13.18 -0.52
N TYR A 52 -5.60 -12.47 -1.52
CA TYR A 52 -4.98 -11.28 -2.11
C TYR A 52 -4.87 -10.12 -1.13
N THR A 53 -5.96 -9.81 -0.41
CA THR A 53 -6.00 -8.72 0.57
C THR A 53 -5.07 -9.00 1.75
N LEU A 54 -5.06 -10.23 2.27
CA LEU A 54 -4.11 -10.67 3.28
C LEU A 54 -2.66 -10.59 2.78
N GLY A 55 -2.39 -11.06 1.56
CA GLY A 55 -1.06 -10.97 0.96
C GLY A 55 -0.55 -9.53 0.88
N ARG A 56 -1.38 -8.59 0.40
CA ARG A 56 -1.02 -7.16 0.40
C ARG A 56 -0.78 -6.61 1.79
N ALA A 57 -1.63 -6.95 2.77
CA ALA A 57 -1.47 -6.47 4.14
C ALA A 57 -0.15 -6.93 4.76
N VAL A 58 0.20 -8.21 4.59
CA VAL A 58 1.47 -8.79 5.07
C VAL A 58 2.66 -8.12 4.38
N VAL A 59 2.63 -7.99 3.06
CA VAL A 59 3.73 -7.36 2.30
C VAL A 59 3.92 -5.91 2.71
N TYR A 60 2.86 -5.12 2.87
CA TYR A 60 2.97 -3.74 3.33
C TYR A 60 3.48 -3.62 4.77
N LEU A 61 3.12 -4.55 5.65
CA LEU A 61 3.67 -4.63 7.01
C LEU A 61 5.18 -4.88 6.99
N LEU A 62 5.62 -5.89 6.23
CA LEU A 62 7.05 -6.19 6.08
C LEU A 62 7.81 -5.01 5.45
N LEU A 63 7.22 -4.37 4.44
CA LEU A 63 7.82 -3.21 3.79
C LEU A 63 7.92 -2.03 4.75
N ALA A 64 6.91 -1.77 5.58
CA ALA A 64 6.94 -0.72 6.60
C ALA A 64 8.05 -0.98 7.63
N VAL A 65 8.20 -2.22 8.10
CA VAL A 65 9.30 -2.60 9.01
C VAL A 65 10.65 -2.41 8.32
N ALA A 66 10.82 -2.86 7.08
CA ALA A 66 12.07 -2.68 6.35
C ALA A 66 12.43 -1.19 6.15
N ILE A 67 11.46 -0.37 5.73
CA ILE A 67 11.65 1.06 5.50
C ILE A 67 11.94 1.81 6.80
N THR A 68 11.25 1.49 7.90
CA THR A 68 11.49 2.14 9.20
C THR A 68 12.90 1.83 9.74
N ASN A 69 13.35 0.58 9.64
CA ASN A 69 14.73 0.21 10.00
C ASN A 69 15.78 0.90 9.12
N LEU A 70 15.51 1.02 7.81
CA LEU A 70 16.38 1.74 6.89
C LEU A 70 16.42 3.25 7.18
N ALA A 71 15.28 3.86 7.48
CA ALA A 71 15.18 5.28 7.83
C ALA A 71 15.96 5.61 9.11
N LEU A 72 15.89 4.74 10.13
CA LEU A 72 16.68 4.88 11.37
C LEU A 72 18.19 4.88 11.08
N SER A 73 18.65 4.06 10.13
CA SER A 73 20.06 3.97 9.71
C SER A 73 20.51 5.22 8.92
N MET A 74 19.62 5.84 8.15
CA MET A 74 19.91 7.08 7.40
C MET A 74 20.13 8.27 8.34
N THR A 75 19.33 8.41 9.40
CA THR A 75 19.53 9.47 10.41
C THR A 75 20.86 9.34 11.14
N GLY A 76 21.28 8.12 11.49
CA GLY A 76 22.58 7.88 12.12
C GLY A 76 23.75 8.24 11.20
N LEU A 77 23.64 7.93 9.91
CA LEU A 77 24.67 8.21 8.90
C LEU A 77 24.77 9.72 8.61
N SER A 78 23.66 10.45 8.49
CA SER A 78 23.66 11.90 8.27
C SER A 78 24.25 12.68 9.45
N LEU A 79 23.98 12.26 10.70
CA LEU A 79 24.57 12.86 11.91
C LEU A 79 26.07 12.56 12.03
N ALA A 80 26.49 11.34 11.67
CA ALA A 80 27.91 10.97 11.66
C ALA A 80 28.71 11.78 10.62
N LEU A 81 28.16 11.96 9.41
CA LEU A 81 28.78 12.81 8.38
C LEU A 81 28.74 14.30 8.74
N GLN A 82 27.69 14.80 9.40
CA GLN A 82 27.63 16.19 9.88
C GLN A 82 28.62 16.48 11.00
N LYS A 83 28.95 15.48 11.84
CA LYS A 83 29.92 15.67 12.94
C LYS A 83 31.38 15.64 12.49
N SER A 84 31.65 15.21 11.26
CA SER A 84 32.98 15.17 10.65
C SER A 84 33.33 16.40 9.77
N VAL A 85 32.42 17.36 9.64
CA VAL A 85 32.66 18.71 9.06
C VAL A 85 32.78 19.70 10.20
#